data_AF-A0A852RTL2-F1
#
_entry.id   AF-A0A852RTL2-F1
#
_cell.length_a   1.000
_cell.length_b   1.000
_cell.length_c   1.000
_cell.angle_alpha   90.00
_cell.angle_beta   90.00
_cell.angle_gamma   90.00
#
_symmetry.space_group_name_H-M   'P 1'
#
loop_
_entity.id
_entity.type
_entity.pdbx_description
1 polymer ?
#
loop_
_entity_poly.entity_id
_entity_poly.type
_entity_poly.pdbx_seq_one_letter_code
_entity_poly.pdbx_strand_id
1 'polypeptide(L)'
;MGIRVIGALAAVVSAAVHLYLWFDGVRDQGTVGQLFVVNVVAGAVIAVLVVAWRSWIPLLLLAGLGATTLLAFVIATTGGLFGIHTTWGTWYAWLAAISEVLAVVVAVAAASAEGWFASLRSLGAHSARRRTE
;
A
#
# COMPACT_ATOMS: atom_id res chain seq x y z
N MET A 1 -12.81 7.98 -12.26
CA MET A 1 -11.53 8.63 -11.89
C MET A 1 -11.44 8.99 -10.41
N GLY A 2 -12.52 9.50 -9.78
CA GLY A 2 -12.50 9.92 -8.37
C GLY A 2 -11.92 8.91 -7.37
N ILE A 3 -12.31 7.63 -7.45
CA ILE A 3 -11.78 6.57 -6.55
C ILE A 3 -10.25 6.44 -6.66
N ARG A 4 -9.68 6.52 -7.87
CA ARG A 4 -8.23 6.45 -8.08
C ARG A 4 -7.51 7.68 -7.51
N VAL A 5 -8.11 8.87 -7.60
CA VAL A 5 -7.55 10.08 -6.99
C VAL A 5 -7.51 9.94 -5.47
N ILE A 6 -8.56 9.40 -4.84
CA ILE A 6 -8.57 9.12 -3.40
C ILE A 6 -7.45 8.13 -3.05
N GLY A 7 -7.25 7.08 -3.85
CA GLY A 7 -6.16 6.11 -3.64
C GLY A 7 -4.77 6.75 -3.79
N ALA A 8 -4.59 7.63 -4.77
CA ALA A 8 -3.35 8.38 -4.94
C ALA A 8 -3.08 9.33 -3.76
N LEU A 9 -4.11 10.02 -3.27
CA LEU A 9 -4.01 10.85 -2.07
C LEU A 9 -3.63 10.03 -0.84
N ALA A 10 -4.22 8.84 -0.66
CA ALA A 10 -3.86 7.93 0.43
C ALA A 10 -2.38 7.51 0.35
N ALA A 11 -1.87 7.19 -0.84
CA ALA A 11 -0.45 6.88 -1.05
C ALA A 11 0.47 8.08 -0.75
N VAL A 12 0.08 9.29 -1.17
CA VAL A 12 0.84 10.52 -0.88
C VAL A 12 0.87 10.80 0.62
N VAL A 13 -0.26 10.67 1.32
CA VAL A 13 -0.31 10.85 2.78
C VAL A 13 0.56 9.81 3.47
N SER A 14 0.48 8.54 3.08
CA SER A 14 1.33 7.48 3.62
C SER A 14 2.82 7.78 3.41
N ALA A 15 3.22 8.19 2.20
CA ALA A 15 4.59 8.60 1.90
C ALA A 15 5.04 9.80 2.74
N ALA A 16 4.20 10.82 2.90
CA ALA A 16 4.51 11.99 3.70
C ALA A 16 4.72 11.64 5.19
N VAL A 17 3.88 10.76 5.75
CA VAL A 17 4.03 10.31 7.15
C VAL A 17 5.30 9.47 7.33
N HIS A 18 5.62 8.58 6.39
CA HIS A 18 6.88 7.84 6.43
C HIS A 18 8.10 8.76 6.33
N LEU A 19 8.04 9.78 5.47
CA LEU A 19 9.12 10.76 5.37
C LEU A 19 9.27 11.57 6.67
N TYR A 20 8.16 11.99 7.26
CA TYR A 20 8.15 12.66 8.56
C TYR A 20 8.81 11.79 9.63
N LEU A 21 8.36 10.55 9.78
CA LEU A 21 8.89 9.58 10.75
C LEU A 21 10.37 9.28 10.53
N TRP A 22 10.82 9.26 9.28
CA TRP A 22 12.22 9.10 8.94
C TRP A 22 13.06 10.23 9.54
N PHE A 23 12.62 11.48 9.37
CA PHE A 23 13.28 12.64 10.00
C PHE A 23 13.12 12.69 11.52
N ASP A 24 12.00 12.18 12.05
CA ASP A 24 11.68 12.15 13.48
C ASP A 24 12.49 11.09 14.27
N GLY A 25 13.35 10.32 13.60
CA GLY A 25 14.33 9.44 14.24
C GLY A 25 14.42 8.02 13.68
N VAL A 26 13.52 7.62 12.77
CA VAL A 26 13.58 6.29 12.15
C VAL A 26 14.79 6.14 11.21
N ARG A 27 15.37 7.25 10.73
CA ARG A 27 16.56 7.24 9.86
C ARG A 27 17.78 6.50 10.41
N ASP A 28 17.93 6.45 11.73
CA ASP A 28 19.10 5.83 12.38
C ASP A 28 18.86 4.37 12.79
N GLN A 29 17.71 3.80 12.39
CA GLN A 29 17.25 2.47 12.79
C GLN A 29 17.62 1.35 11.80
N GLY A 30 18.79 1.46 11.16
CA GLY A 30 19.31 0.47 10.22
C GLY A 30 18.32 0.10 9.11
N THR A 31 17.95 -1.19 9.02
CA THR A 31 17.02 -1.71 8.00
C THR A 31 15.67 -1.00 8.01
N VAL A 32 15.12 -0.68 9.18
CA VAL A 32 13.82 0.02 9.27
C VAL A 32 13.92 1.41 8.66
N GLY A 33 14.99 2.14 8.94
CA GLY A 33 15.27 3.44 8.34
C GLY A 33 15.32 3.40 6.81
N GLN A 34 15.96 2.37 6.25
CA GLN A 34 16.03 2.17 4.79
C GLN A 34 14.65 1.86 4.19
N LEU A 35 13.87 0.99 4.85
CA LEU A 35 12.52 0.62 4.39
C LEU A 35 11.56 1.81 4.39
N PHE A 36 11.71 2.75 5.33
CA PHE A 36 10.92 3.99 5.34
C PHE A 36 11.18 4.83 4.09
N VAL A 37 12.43 4.96 3.64
CA VAL A 37 12.76 5.66 2.37
C VAL A 37 12.15 4.94 1.17
N VAL A 38 12.20 3.59 1.18
CA VAL A 38 11.56 2.79 0.13
C VAL A 38 10.05 3.06 0.09
N ASN A 39 9.38 3.14 1.24
CA ASN A 39 7.94 3.47 1.31
C ASN A 39 7.64 4.88 0.78
N VAL A 40 8.50 5.86 1.06
CA VAL A 40 8.36 7.23 0.52
C VAL A 40 8.41 7.22 -1.02
N VAL A 41 9.45 6.62 -1.58
CA VAL A 41 9.65 6.57 -3.03
C VAL A 41 8.56 5.73 -3.70
N ALA A 42 8.24 4.56 -3.14
CA ALA A 42 7.20 3.69 -3.65
C ALA A 42 5.83 4.39 -3.61
N GLY A 43 5.47 5.03 -2.49
CA GLY A 43 4.21 5.76 -2.36
C GLY A 43 4.07 6.89 -3.39
N ALA A 44 5.13 7.67 -3.62
CA ALA A 44 5.14 8.72 -4.64
C ALA A 44 4.97 8.14 -6.06
N VAL A 45 5.73 7.10 -6.41
CA VAL A 45 5.64 6.45 -7.72
C VAL A 45 4.27 5.82 -7.93
N ILE A 46 3.75 5.10 -6.93
CA ILE A 46 2.44 4.45 -6.98
C ILE A 46 1.33 5.48 -7.13
N ALA A 47 1.39 6.62 -6.43
CA ALA A 47 0.42 7.70 -6.60
C ALA A 47 0.32 8.18 -8.05
N VAL A 48 1.47 8.39 -8.70
CA VAL A 48 1.53 8.75 -10.14
C VAL A 48 0.97 7.63 -11.00
N LEU A 49 1.40 6.39 -10.79
CA LEU A 49 0.95 5.23 -11.58
C LEU A 49 -0.56 5.00 -11.47
N VAL A 50 -1.15 5.15 -10.29
CA VAL A 50 -2.59 4.94 -10.06
C VAL A 50 -3.42 5.92 -10.90
N VAL A 51 -2.95 7.16 -11.08
CA VAL A 51 -3.65 8.19 -11.86
C VAL A 51 -3.31 8.11 -13.34
N ALA A 52 -2.04 7.94 -13.69
CA ALA A 52 -1.55 7.99 -15.07
C ALA A 52 -1.75 6.68 -15.84
N TRP A 53 -1.81 5.53 -15.15
CA TRP A 53 -1.88 4.21 -15.79
C TRP A 53 -3.13 3.41 -15.39
N ARG A 54 -4.05 3.27 -16.35
CA ARG A 54 -5.32 2.54 -16.19
C ARG A 54 -5.13 1.02 -16.32
N SER A 55 -4.45 0.42 -15.36
CA SER A 55 -4.26 -1.04 -15.24
C SER A 55 -4.63 -1.52 -13.84
N TRP A 56 -4.79 -2.83 -13.67
CA TRP A 56 -4.92 -3.49 -12.37
C TRP A 56 -3.59 -3.45 -11.59
N ILE A 57 -2.45 -3.34 -12.28
CA ILE A 57 -1.11 -3.38 -11.67
C ILE A 57 -0.91 -2.24 -10.66
N PRO A 58 -1.17 -0.95 -10.98
CA PRO A 58 -1.07 0.12 -9.98
C PRO A 58 -1.99 -0.05 -8.77
N LEU A 59 -3.16 -0.66 -8.97
CA LEU A 59 -4.09 -0.93 -7.86
C LEU A 59 -3.54 -2.05 -6.96
N LEU A 60 -2.95 -3.09 -7.53
CA LEU A 60 -2.26 -4.12 -6.77
C LEU A 60 -1.09 -3.51 -5.97
N LEU A 61 -0.28 -2.66 -6.59
CA LEU A 61 0.83 -1.99 -5.91
C LEU A 61 0.34 -1.10 -4.75
N LEU A 62 -0.76 -0.36 -4.96
CA LEU A 62 -1.37 0.47 -3.91
C LEU A 62 -1.86 -0.37 -2.73
N ALA A 63 -2.56 -1.48 -3.00
CA ALA A 63 -2.99 -2.41 -1.95
C ALA A 63 -1.80 -3.06 -1.24
N GLY A 64 -0.78 -3.47 -2.00
CA GLY A 64 0.44 -4.09 -1.48
C GLY A 64 1.22 -3.14 -0.56
N LEU A 65 1.38 -1.87 -0.96
CA LEU A 65 1.99 -0.84 -0.13
C LEU A 65 1.27 -0.74 1.21
N GLY A 66 -0.03 -0.42 1.20
CA GLY A 66 -0.80 -0.24 2.45
C GLY A 66 -0.84 -1.50 3.32
N ALA A 67 -1.02 -2.68 2.72
CA ALA A 67 -1.08 -3.93 3.48
C ALA A 67 0.25 -4.29 4.14
N THR A 68 1.37 -4.12 3.43
CA THR A 68 2.69 -4.49 3.95
C THR A 68 3.19 -3.54 5.02
N THR A 69 2.97 -2.24 4.86
CA THR A 69 3.39 -1.25 5.87
C THR A 69 2.53 -1.31 7.12
N LEU A 70 1.21 -1.50 6.99
CA LEU A 70 0.32 -1.72 8.12
C LEU A 70 0.65 -3.01 8.87
N LEU A 71 0.92 -4.10 8.14
CA LEU A 71 1.33 -5.37 8.75
C LEU A 71 2.66 -5.21 9.50
N ALA A 72 3.65 -4.55 8.90
CA ALA A 72 4.93 -4.27 9.54
C ALA A 72 4.73 -3.43 10.83
N PHE A 73 3.85 -2.43 10.79
CA PHE A 73 3.49 -1.62 11.96
C PHE A 73 2.83 -2.47 13.05
N VAL A 74 1.85 -3.30 12.72
CA VAL A 74 1.20 -4.21 13.67
C VAL A 74 2.21 -5.18 14.31
N ILE A 75 3.11 -5.77 13.52
CA ILE A 75 4.19 -6.63 14.03
C ILE A 75 5.09 -5.83 15.00
N ALA A 76 5.50 -4.62 14.63
CA ALA A 76 6.31 -3.76 15.48
C ALA A 76 5.63 -3.40 16.81
N THR A 77 4.29 -3.24 16.83
CA THR A 77 3.53 -2.95 18.05
C THR A 77 3.27 -4.17 18.94
N THR A 78 3.35 -5.39 18.41
CA THR A 78 2.98 -6.63 19.13
C THR A 78 4.17 -7.47 19.56
N GLY A 79 5.14 -7.66 18.65
CA GLY A 79 6.33 -8.47 18.89
C GLY A 79 7.66 -7.75 18.62
N GLY A 80 7.59 -6.53 18.07
CA GLY A 80 8.76 -5.80 17.58
C GLY A 80 9.18 -6.26 16.18
N LEU A 81 9.72 -5.33 15.40
CA LEU A 81 10.19 -5.58 14.04
C LEU A 81 11.68 -5.21 13.97
N PHE A 82 12.54 -6.18 13.66
CA PHE A 82 14.00 -6.01 13.70
C PHE A 82 14.52 -5.48 15.06
N GLY A 83 13.88 -5.88 16.17
CA GLY A 83 14.22 -5.41 17.52
C GLY A 83 13.66 -4.03 17.88
N ILE A 84 12.84 -3.43 17.01
CA ILE A 84 12.24 -2.11 17.22
C ILE A 84 10.79 -2.26 17.62
N HIS A 85 10.43 -1.68 18.75
CA HIS A 85 9.06 -1.60 19.24
C HIS A 85 8.48 -0.23 18.96
N THR A 86 7.23 -0.20 18.51
CA THR A 86 6.47 1.02 18.29
C THR A 86 5.15 0.97 19.04
N THR A 87 4.48 2.11 19.18
CA THR A 87 3.23 2.22 19.95
C THR A 87 2.17 2.99 19.16
N TRP A 88 0.91 2.80 19.54
CA TRP A 88 -0.23 3.56 19.02
C TRP A 88 -0.40 4.94 19.72
N GLY A 89 0.57 5.37 20.52
CA GLY A 89 0.46 6.56 21.38
C GLY A 89 0.62 7.89 20.65
N THR A 90 0.88 7.88 19.34
CA THR A 90 1.22 9.07 18.56
C THR A 90 0.22 9.31 17.43
N TRP A 91 -0.01 10.57 17.10
CA TRP A 91 -0.98 10.94 16.07
C TRP A 91 -0.56 10.44 14.67
N TYR A 92 0.74 10.43 14.39
CA TYR A 92 1.29 9.95 13.13
C TYR A 92 1.15 8.43 12.95
N ALA A 93 1.14 7.64 14.03
CA ALA A 93 0.83 6.21 13.95
C ALA A 93 -0.59 5.97 13.43
N TRP A 94 -1.56 6.72 13.95
CA TRP A 94 -2.95 6.65 13.47
C TRP A 94 -3.11 7.17 12.05
N LEU A 95 -2.45 8.28 11.71
CA LEU A 95 -2.51 8.81 10.36
C LEU A 95 -1.90 7.85 9.32
N ALA A 96 -0.76 7.23 9.62
CA ALA A 96 -0.16 6.18 8.79
C ALA A 96 -1.16 5.03 8.60
N ALA A 97 -1.63 4.44 9.70
CA ALA A 97 -2.52 3.28 9.66
C ALA A 97 -3.83 3.57 8.88
N ILE A 98 -4.44 4.74 9.09
CA ILE A 98 -5.66 5.14 8.35
C ILE A 98 -5.36 5.29 6.86
N SER A 99 -4.25 5.96 6.50
CA SER A 99 -3.87 6.13 5.09
C SER A 99 -3.58 4.80 4.39
N GLU A 100 -3.00 3.84 5.11
CA GLU A 100 -2.68 2.50 4.62
C GLU A 100 -3.94 1.65 4.44
N VAL A 101 -4.86 1.69 5.40
CA VAL A 101 -6.18 1.05 5.28
C VAL A 101 -6.94 1.63 4.10
N LEU A 102 -6.93 2.96 3.94
CA LEU A 102 -7.56 3.61 2.79
C LEU A 102 -6.92 3.17 1.47
N ALA A 103 -5.59 3.07 1.40
CA ALA A 103 -4.90 2.57 0.21
C ALA A 103 -5.40 1.17 -0.19
N VAL A 104 -5.52 0.25 0.78
CA VAL A 104 -6.04 -1.11 0.56
C VAL A 104 -7.51 -1.09 0.12
N VAL A 105 -8.39 -0.45 0.90
CA VAL A 105 -9.83 -0.46 0.65
C VAL A 105 -10.15 0.19 -0.70
N VAL A 106 -9.53 1.33 -1.00
CA VAL A 106 -9.74 2.06 -2.25
C VAL A 106 -9.18 1.30 -3.44
N ALA A 107 -8.02 0.65 -3.32
CA ALA A 107 -7.48 -0.21 -4.37
C ALA A 107 -8.42 -1.36 -4.73
N VAL A 108 -8.95 -2.06 -3.71
CA VAL A 108 -9.90 -3.17 -3.89
C VAL A 108 -11.22 -2.66 -4.48
N ALA A 109 -11.73 -1.53 -3.99
CA ALA A 109 -12.95 -0.91 -4.52
C ALA A 109 -12.78 -0.48 -5.98
N ALA A 110 -11.66 0.17 -6.33
CA ALA A 110 -11.33 0.55 -7.70
C ALA A 110 -11.20 -0.67 -8.61
N ALA A 111 -10.50 -1.72 -8.15
CA ALA A 111 -10.30 -2.93 -8.94
C ALA A 111 -11.62 -3.66 -9.22
N SER A 112 -12.54 -3.65 -8.24
CA SER A 112 -13.89 -4.20 -8.36
C SER A 112 -14.75 -3.39 -9.31
N ALA A 113 -14.78 -2.07 -9.14
CA ALA A 113 -15.56 -1.15 -9.98
C ALA A 113 -15.09 -1.14 -11.44
N GLU A 114 -13.81 -1.44 -11.69
CA GLU A 114 -13.23 -1.53 -13.04
C GLU A 114 -13.35 -2.92 -13.67
N GLY A 115 -13.93 -3.90 -12.97
CA GLY A 115 -14.18 -5.24 -13.51
C GLY A 115 -12.95 -6.14 -13.61
N TRP A 116 -11.81 -5.75 -13.05
CA TRP A 116 -10.57 -6.54 -13.14
C TRP A 116 -10.71 -7.93 -12.51
N PHE A 117 -11.48 -8.07 -11.42
CA PHE A 117 -11.74 -9.38 -10.81
C PHE A 117 -12.59 -10.31 -11.69
N ALA A 118 -13.52 -9.77 -12.49
CA ALA A 118 -14.32 -10.56 -13.43
C ALA A 118 -13.48 -11.02 -14.62
N SER A 119 -12.63 -10.12 -15.14
CA SER A 119 -11.69 -10.43 -16.23
C SER A 119 -10.71 -11.55 -15.85
N LEU A 120 -10.12 -11.51 -14.64
CA LEU A 120 -9.22 -12.55 -14.15
C LEU A 120 -9.90 -13.93 -14.03
N ARG A 121 -11.16 -13.98 -13.58
CA ARG A 121 -11.94 -15.24 -13.52
C ARG A 121 -12.20 -15.83 -14.91
N SER A 122 -12.45 -14.97 -15.91
CA SER A 122 -12.70 -15.42 -17.29
C SER A 122 -11.47 -16.00 -17.99
N LEU A 123 -10.27 -15.47 -17.68
CA LEU A 123 -8.98 -15.97 -18.18
C LEU A 123 -8.63 -17.36 -17.63
N GLY A 124 -8.95 -17.62 -16.35
CA GLY A 124 -8.77 -18.93 -15.75
C GLY A 124 -9.67 -20.00 -16.37
N ALA A 125 -10.93 -19.67 -16.65
CA ALA A 125 -11.89 -20.59 -17.25
C ALA A 125 -11.53 -20.98 -18.70
N HIS A 126 -11.06 -20.02 -19.52
CA HIS A 126 -10.61 -20.30 -20.90
C HIS A 126 -9.35 -21.18 -20.94
N SER A 127 -8.45 -21.02 -19.98
CA SER A 127 -7.20 -21.80 -19.90
C SER A 127 -7.42 -23.25 -19.45
N ALA A 128 -8.52 -23.53 -18.74
CA ALA A 128 -8.92 -24.89 -18.37
C ALA A 128 -9.55 -25.64 -19.56
N ARG A 129 -10.38 -24.96 -20.34
CA ARG A 129 -11.13 -25.55 -21.48
C ARG A 129 -10.22 -25.96 -22.65
N ARG A 130 -9.15 -25.22 -22.92
CA ARG A 130 -8.14 -25.56 -23.95
C ARG A 130 -7.23 -26.74 -23.59
N ARG A 131 -7.23 -27.20 -22.33
CA ARG A 131 -6.44 -28.37 -21.91
C ARG A 131 -7.20 -29.69 -21.98
N THR A 132 -8.52 -29.63 -22.20
CA THR A 132 -9.41 -30.80 -22.30
C THR A 132 -9.81 -31.12 -23.74
N GLU A 133 -9.34 -30.32 -24.71
CA GLU A 133 -9.44 -30.54 -26.16
C GLU A 133 -8.09 -31.05 -26.69
#